data_AF-A0AAU7QB61-F1
#
_entry.id   AF-A0AAU7QB61-F1
#
_cell.length_a   1.000
_cell.length_b   1.000
_cell.length_c   1.000
_cell.angle_alpha   90.00
_cell.angle_beta   90.00
_cell.angle_gamma   90.00
#
_symmetry.space_group_name_H-M   'P 1'
#
loop_
_entity.id
_entity.type
_entity.pdbx_description
1 polymer ?
#
loop_
_entity_poly.entity_id
_entity_poly.type
_entity_poly.pdbx_seq_one_letter_code
_entity_poly.pdbx_strand_id
1 'polypeptide(L)' 'MENLIDSAKLCFDDVQCQCRALAYAAYKIEDEDVRELLLYTLMEKQQQLDMLLPASQPSIVDGPH' A
#
# COMPACT_ATOMS: atom_id res chain seq x y z
N MET A 1 -12.10 10.74 20.92
CA MET A 1 -11.04 10.88 19.89
C MET A 1 -10.86 9.50 19.23
N GLU A 2 -11.93 8.96 18.64
CA GLU A 2 -11.94 7.60 18.05
C GLU A 2 -12.08 7.63 16.51
N ASN A 3 -12.52 8.75 15.94
CA ASN A 3 -12.79 8.88 14.49
C ASN A 3 -11.52 8.93 13.60
N LEU A 4 -10.34 9.22 14.16
CA LEU A 4 -9.09 9.34 13.37
C LEU A 4 -8.51 7.97 12.99
N ILE A 5 -8.67 6.95 13.84
CA ILE A 5 -8.09 5.62 13.64
C ILE A 5 -8.86 4.87 12.54
N ASP A 6 -10.19 5.02 12.50
CA ASP A 6 -11.01 4.43 11.44
C ASP A 6 -10.70 5.02 10.07
N SER A 7 -10.41 6.32 9.99
CA SER A 7 -10.13 7.00 8.71
C SER A 7 -8.79 6.53 8.10
N ALA A 8 -7.77 6.33 8.94
CA ALA A 8 -6.46 5.85 8.51
C ALA A 8 -6.52 4.37 8.06
N LYS A 9 -7.30 3.54 8.76
CA LYS A 9 -7.53 2.15 8.39
C LYS A 9 -8.32 2.03 7.08
N LEU A 10 -9.37 2.84 6.91
CA LEU A 10 -10.14 2.90 5.66
C LEU A 10 -9.23 3.29 4.49
N CYS A 11 -8.35 4.29 4.70
CA CYS A 11 -7.36 4.73 3.70
C CYS A 11 -6.39 3.61 3.32
N PHE A 12 -5.88 2.85 4.30
CA PHE A 12 -5.00 1.70 4.03
C PHE A 12 -5.70 0.61 3.21
N ASP A 13 -6.91 0.22 3.61
CA ASP A 13 -7.69 -0.82 2.94
C ASP A 13 -8.04 -0.40 1.50
N ASP A 14 -8.38 0.88 1.28
CA ASP A 14 -8.66 1.44 -0.04
C ASP A 14 -7.43 1.39 -0.97
N VAL A 15 -6.26 1.78 -0.48
CA VAL A 15 -5.02 1.73 -1.27
C VAL A 15 -4.62 0.27 -1.54
N GLN A 16 -4.84 -0.66 -0.60
CA GLN A 16 -4.59 -2.08 -0.82
C GLN A 16 -5.52 -2.67 -1.89
N CYS A 17 -6.80 -2.29 -1.88
CA CYS A 17 -7.75 -2.65 -2.94
C CYS A 17 -7.32 -2.12 -4.31
N GLN A 18 -6.86 -0.86 -4.38
CA GLN A 18 -6.33 -0.27 -5.62
C GLN A 18 -5.12 -1.06 -6.15
N CYS A 19 -4.16 -1.42 -5.29
CA CYS A 19 -3.01 -2.24 -5.68
C CYS A 19 -3.44 -3.58 -6.28
N ARG A 20 -4.42 -4.27 -5.68
CA ARG A 20 -4.93 -5.54 -6.20
C ARG A 20 -5.61 -5.36 -7.57
N ALA A 21 -6.41 -4.31 -7.73
CA ALA A 21 -7.08 -4.01 -8.98
C ALA A 21 -6.08 -3.71 -10.10
N LEU A 22 -5.05 -2.90 -9.83
CA LEU A 22 -3.99 -2.57 -10.78
C LEU A 22 -3.18 -3.80 -11.18
N ALA A 23 -2.79 -4.64 -10.22
CA ALA A 23 -2.07 -5.88 -10.51
C ALA A 23 -2.90 -6.84 -11.39
N TYR A 24 -4.20 -6.97 -11.10
CA TYR A 24 -5.10 -7.77 -11.92
C TYR A 24 -5.27 -7.19 -13.33
N ALA A 25 -5.47 -5.88 -13.45
CA ALA A 25 -5.59 -5.20 -14.74
C ALA A 25 -4.31 -5.36 -15.58
N ALA A 26 -3.14 -5.14 -14.99
CA ALA A 26 -1.85 -5.32 -15.65
C ALA A 26 -1.64 -6.77 -16.13
N TYR A 27 -2.12 -7.77 -15.38
CA TYR A 27 -2.06 -9.18 -15.78
C TYR A 27 -2.98 -9.51 -16.97
N LYS A 28 -4.09 -8.79 -17.13
CA LYS A 28 -5.11 -9.07 -18.16
C LYS A 28 -4.94 -8.24 -19.43
N ILE A 29 -4.25 -7.11 -19.37
CA ILE A 29 -4.06 -6.24 -20.52
C ILE A 29 -2.98 -6.81 -21.45
N GLU A 30 -3.33 -6.89 -22.75
CA GLU A 30 -2.42 -7.32 -23.81
C GLU A 30 -1.53 -6.16 -24.30
N ASP A 31 -2.08 -4.95 -24.34
CA ASP A 31 -1.36 -3.73 -24.73
C ASP A 31 -0.17 -3.46 -23.79
N GLU A 32 1.04 -3.47 -24.35
CA GLU A 32 2.29 -3.36 -23.58
C GLU A 32 2.43 -1.98 -22.92
N ASP A 33 2.10 -0.90 -23.63
CA ASP A 33 2.22 0.46 -23.12
C ASP A 33 1.24 0.70 -21.96
N VAL A 34 -0.01 0.22 -22.10
CA VAL A 34 -1.01 0.35 -21.04
C VAL A 34 -0.64 -0.53 -19.84
N ARG A 35 -0.13 -1.74 -20.07
CA ARG A 35 0.34 -2.62 -18.99
C ARG A 35 1.52 -2.00 -18.24
N GLU A 36 2.48 -1.42 -18.94
CA GLU A 36 3.62 -0.73 -18.32
C GLU A 36 3.15 0.46 -17.46
N LEU A 37 2.23 1.27 -17.97
CA LEU A 37 1.63 2.37 -17.21
C LEU A 37 0.92 1.88 -15.93
N LEU A 38 0.18 0.78 -16.01
CA LEU A 38 -0.48 0.18 -14.84
C LEU A 38 0.53 -0.35 -13.81
N LEU A 39 1.64 -0.92 -14.27
CA LEU A 39 2.71 -1.40 -13.39
C LEU A 39 3.42 -0.23 -12.68
N TYR A 40 3.72 0.87 -13.39
CA TYR A 40 4.26 2.07 -12.77
C TYR A 40 3.30 2.64 -11.71
N THR A 41 2.02 2.75 -12.05
CA THR A 41 0.98 3.21 -11.12
C THR A 41 0.89 2.28 -9.89
N LEU A 42 1.00 0.97 -10.09
CA LEU A 42 1.02 -0.01 -9.00
C LEU A 42 2.21 0.21 -8.07
N MET A 43 3.40 0.48 -8.61
CA MET A 43 4.59 0.78 -7.80
C MET A 43 4.40 2.02 -6.93
N GLU A 44 3.83 3.10 -7.48
CA GLU A 44 3.52 4.32 -6.70
C GLU A 44 2.52 4.04 -5.57
N LYS A 45 1.51 3.20 -5.83
CA LYS A 45 0.52 2.81 -4.82
C LYS A 45 1.09 1.89 -3.74
N GLN A 46 2.03 1.02 -4.08
CA GLN A 46 2.78 0.24 -3.10
C GLN A 46 3.62 1.12 -2.18
N GLN A 47 4.29 2.15 -2.72
CA GLN A 47 5.00 3.13 -1.90
C GLN A 47 4.06 3.89 -0.97
N GLN A 48 2.84 4.22 -1.42
CA GLN A 48 1.82 4.80 -0.55
C GLN A 48 1.42 3.87 0.59
N LEU A 49 1.30 2.56 0.35
CA LEU A 49 1.06 1.58 1.42
C LEU A 49 2.20 1.54 2.43
N ASP A 50 3.45 1.55 1.96
CA ASP A 50 4.62 1.51 2.85
C ASP A 50 4.70 2.74 3.77
N MET A 51 4.26 3.91 3.28
CA MET A 51 4.15 5.12 4.10
C MET A 51 2.98 5.09 5.10
N LEU A 52 1.91 4.34 4.79
CA LEU A 52 0.74 4.17 5.66
C LEU A 52 0.96 3.08 6.71
N LEU A 53 1.86 2.13 6.46
CA LEU A 53 2.31 1.21 7.49
C LEU A 53 3.06 2.02 8.56
N PRO A 54 2.68 1.92 9.85
CA PRO A 54 3.45 2.56 10.89
C PRO A 54 4.87 2.03 10.77
N ALA A 55 5.85 2.95 10.65
CA ALA A 55 7.26 2.60 10.65
C ALA A 55 7.45 1.59 11.76
N SER A 56 7.84 0.36 11.40
CA SER A 56 8.09 -0.68 12.38
C SER A 56 9.11 -0.10 13.33
N GLN A 57 8.65 0.33 14.51
CA GLN A 57 9.56 0.88 15.50
C GLN A 57 10.57 -0.24 15.73
N PRO A 58 11.88 0.00 15.59
CA PRO A 58 12.84 -0.96 16.08
C PRO A 58 12.48 -1.12 17.55
N SER A 59 11.92 -2.28 17.90
CA SER A 59 11.66 -2.65 19.27
C SER A 59 12.98 -2.51 20.00
N ILE A 60 13.14 -1.43 20.76
CA ILE A 60 14.19 -1.32 21.75
C ILE A 60 13.87 -2.45 22.71
N VAL A 61 14.55 -3.58 22.50
CA VAL A 61 14.63 -4.66 23.47
C VAL A 61 15.48 -4.09 24.60
N ASP A 62 14.86 -3.28 25.45
CA ASP A 62 15.36 -3.04 26.80
C ASP A 62 15.15 -4.34 27.56
N GLY A 63 16.21 -5.16 27.57
CA GLY A 63 16.35 -6.33 28.43
C GLY A 63 17.30 -6.02 29.59
N PRO A 64 17.00 -6.45 30.82
CA PRO A 64 17.28 -5.69 32.03
C PRO A 64 18.57 -6.11 32.78
N HIS A 65 19.07 -5.15 33.56
CA HIS A 65 19.89 -5.26 34.79
C HIS A 65 21.18 -6.09 34.80
#